data_AF-A0A8J3ETP1-F1
#
_entry.id   AF-A0A8J3ETP1-F1
#
_cell.length_a   1.000
_cell.length_b   1.000
_cell.length_c   1.000
_cell.angle_alpha   90.00
_cell.angle_beta   90.00
_cell.angle_gamma   90.00
#
_symmetry.space_group_name_H-M   'P 1'
#
loop_
_entity.id
_entity.type
_entity.pdbx_description
1 polymer ?
#
loop_
_entity_poly.entity_id
_entity_poly.type
_entity_poly.pdbx_seq_one_letter_code
_entity_poly.pdbx_strand_id
1 'polypeptide(L)'
;MLIPSSSSPPPTAADLDALELTGCVVCGDDSAVGTVCSRSCAAAAQHQIAANVAELHRLPRNSASRSRRQFLTARNGRLTDAMLAWRPDVAPGSEQAASAQFAEK
;
A
#
# COMPACT_ATOMS: atom_id res chain seq x y z
N MET A 1 0.49 35.99 25.91
CA MET A 1 0.86 34.57 26.03
C MET A 1 0.62 33.94 24.67
N LEU A 2 1.69 33.51 23.97
CA LEU A 2 1.61 32.92 22.63
C LEU A 2 1.47 31.40 22.77
N ILE A 3 0.41 30.84 22.19
CA ILE A 3 0.17 29.40 22.09
C ILE A 3 1.12 28.87 21.01
N PRO A 4 1.97 27.86 21.26
CA PRO A 4 2.75 27.26 20.19
C PRO A 4 1.79 26.47 19.29
N SER A 5 1.57 26.97 18.09
CA SER A 5 0.96 26.19 17.01
C SER A 5 1.90 25.04 16.70
N SER A 6 1.56 23.84 17.17
CA SER A 6 2.17 22.58 16.74
C SER A 6 1.79 22.33 15.28
N SER A 7 2.47 23.01 14.36
CA SER A 7 2.41 22.72 12.93
C SER A 7 3.30 21.51 12.66
N SER A 8 2.78 20.30 12.91
CA SER A 8 3.40 19.12 12.30
C SER A 8 3.38 19.32 10.79
N PRO A 9 4.53 19.19 10.10
CA PRO A 9 4.55 19.29 8.64
C PRO A 9 3.60 18.24 8.05
N PRO A 10 2.95 18.52 6.91
CA PRO A 10 2.16 17.51 6.23
C PRO A 10 3.05 16.29 5.93
N PRO A 11 2.51 15.06 6.02
CA PRO A 11 3.29 13.86 5.80
C PRO A 11 3.95 13.93 4.42
N THR A 12 5.26 13.74 4.40
CA THR A 12 6.03 13.69 3.16
C THR A 12 5.73 12.40 2.41
N ALA A 13 6.13 12.33 1.14
CA ALA A 13 6.05 11.08 0.38
C ALA A 13 6.81 9.94 1.08
N ALA A 14 7.89 10.25 1.79
CA ALA A 14 8.65 9.27 2.57
C ALA A 14 7.89 8.81 3.83
N ASP A 15 7.14 9.71 4.48
CA ASP A 15 6.30 9.35 5.63
C ASP A 15 5.12 8.46 5.23
N LEU A 16 4.55 8.69 4.04
CA LEU A 16 3.52 7.82 3.46
C LEU A 16 4.09 6.45 3.05
N ASP A 17 5.29 6.42 2.47
CA ASP A 17 5.97 5.18 2.14
C ASP A 17 6.27 4.34 3.40
N ALA A 18 6.73 4.97 4.48
CA ALA A 18 7.00 4.28 5.75
C ALA A 18 5.73 3.71 6.41
N LEU A 19 4.59 4.41 6.31
CA LEU A 19 3.30 3.92 6.84
C LEU A 19 2.74 2.76 5.99
N GLU A 20 2.99 2.74 4.68
CA GLU A 20 2.61 1.63 3.79
C GLU A 20 3.46 0.36 4.01
N LEU A 21 4.62 0.48 4.67
CA LEU A 21 5.56 -0.60 4.96
C LEU A 21 5.27 -1.34 6.27
N THR A 22 4.30 -0.90 7.07
CA THR A 22 4.00 -1.46 8.40
C THR A 22 2.73 -2.31 8.45
N GLY A 23 1.90 -2.29 7.41
CA GLY A 23 0.66 -3.07 7.36
C GLY A 23 0.09 -3.21 5.95
N CYS A 24 -1.21 -3.47 5.85
CA CYS A 24 -1.94 -3.55 4.60
C CYS A 24 -1.80 -2.23 3.83
N VAL A 25 -1.37 -2.29 2.58
CA VAL A 25 -1.08 -1.09 1.76
C VAL A 25 -2.32 -0.19 1.53
N VAL A 26 -3.52 -0.75 1.78
CA VAL A 26 -4.80 -0.08 1.58
C VAL A 26 -5.37 0.48 2.89
N CYS A 27 -5.44 -0.32 3.96
CA CYS A 27 -6.10 0.06 5.21
C CYS A 27 -5.16 0.20 6.42
N GLY A 28 -3.89 -0.14 6.29
CA GLY A 28 -2.90 -0.07 7.36
C GLY A 28 -3.00 -1.20 8.40
N ASP A 29 -3.78 -2.25 8.15
CA ASP A 29 -3.91 -3.38 9.07
C ASP A 29 -2.62 -4.22 9.15
N ASP A 30 -2.09 -4.41 10.36
CA ASP A 30 -0.79 -5.05 10.60
C ASP A 30 -0.76 -6.55 10.23
N SER A 31 -1.90 -7.19 9.97
CA SER A 31 -1.97 -8.62 9.59
C SER A 31 -1.41 -8.91 8.19
N ALA A 32 -1.17 -7.87 7.38
CA ALA A 32 -0.87 -8.02 5.96
C ALA A 32 0.18 -7.00 5.48
N VAL A 33 1.38 -7.03 6.09
CA VAL A 33 2.49 -6.12 5.77
C VAL A 33 2.86 -6.19 4.28
N GLY A 34 2.82 -5.04 3.60
CA GLY A 34 3.25 -4.93 2.20
C GLY A 34 2.35 -5.66 1.19
N THR A 35 1.19 -6.15 1.62
CA THR A 35 0.19 -6.81 0.78
C THR A 35 -1.20 -6.23 1.05
N VAL A 36 -2.25 -6.77 0.41
CA VAL A 36 -3.64 -6.46 0.79
C VAL A 36 -4.18 -7.54 1.73
N CYS A 37 -4.98 -7.15 2.73
CA CYS A 37 -5.46 -8.09 3.76
C CYS A 37 -6.77 -8.80 3.42
N SER A 38 -7.51 -8.34 2.41
CA SER A 38 -8.89 -8.81 2.16
C SER A 38 -9.37 -8.51 0.75
N ARG A 39 -10.47 -9.17 0.34
CA ARG A 39 -11.16 -8.92 -0.93
C ARG A 39 -11.64 -7.47 -1.06
N SER A 40 -12.13 -6.88 0.02
CA SER A 40 -12.52 -5.47 0.03
C SER A 40 -11.33 -4.56 -0.16
N CYS A 41 -10.17 -4.86 0.47
CA CYS A 41 -8.94 -4.10 0.26
C CYS A 41 -8.41 -4.25 -1.18
N ALA A 42 -8.50 -5.44 -1.77
CA ALA A 42 -8.14 -5.63 -3.17
C ALA A 42 -9.03 -4.82 -4.12
N ALA A 43 -10.35 -4.81 -3.91
CA ALA A 43 -11.27 -3.98 -4.69
C ALA A 43 -10.97 -2.48 -4.51
N ALA A 44 -10.70 -2.03 -3.28
CA ALA A 44 -10.31 -0.65 -2.99
C ALA A 44 -8.97 -0.27 -3.66
N ALA A 45 -7.99 -1.17 -3.68
CA ALA A 45 -6.72 -0.98 -4.40
C ALA A 45 -6.95 -0.78 -5.90
N GLN A 46 -7.82 -1.60 -6.52
CA GLN A 46 -8.19 -1.44 -7.94
C GLN A 46 -8.85 -0.09 -8.21
N HIS A 47 -9.80 0.34 -7.37
CA HIS A 47 -10.41 1.66 -7.48
C HIS A 47 -9.39 2.78 -7.34
N GLN A 48 -8.43 2.65 -6.42
CA GLN A 48 -7.38 3.65 -6.21
C GLN A 48 -6.42 3.72 -7.40
N ILE A 49 -6.03 2.59 -8.00
CA ILE A 49 -5.23 2.55 -9.23
C ILE A 49 -5.98 3.27 -10.37
N ALA A 50 -7.27 2.97 -10.56
CA ALA A 50 -8.08 3.62 -11.60
C ALA A 50 -8.17 5.14 -11.39
N ALA A 51 -8.36 5.59 -10.15
CA ALA A 51 -8.38 7.01 -9.81
C ALA A 51 -7.02 7.69 -10.07
N ASN A 52 -5.92 7.06 -9.67
CA ASN A 52 -4.56 7.56 -9.90
C ASN A 52 -4.24 7.65 -11.39
N VAL A 53 -4.65 6.66 -12.19
CA VAL A 53 -4.49 6.69 -13.66
C VAL A 53 -5.31 7.85 -14.26
N ALA A 54 -6.56 8.02 -13.84
CA ALA A 54 -7.39 9.14 -14.29
C ALA A 54 -6.77 10.50 -13.94
N GLU A 55 -6.16 10.62 -12.76
CA GLU A 55 -5.43 11.83 -12.37
C GLU A 55 -4.17 12.04 -13.22
N LEU A 56 -3.37 10.99 -13.44
CA LEU A 56 -2.18 11.04 -14.30
C LEU A 56 -2.52 11.56 -15.71
N HIS A 57 -3.65 11.16 -16.29
CA HIS A 57 -4.11 11.64 -17.59
C HIS A 57 -4.48 13.13 -17.62
N ARG A 58 -4.89 13.70 -16.48
CA ARG A 58 -5.26 15.11 -16.36
C ARG A 58 -4.06 16.02 -16.03
N LEU A 59 -2.95 15.46 -15.56
CA LEU A 59 -1.79 16.25 -15.16
C LEU A 59 -1.01 16.82 -16.37
N PRO A 60 -0.80 18.15 -16.44
CA PRO A 60 -0.08 18.77 -17.54
C PRO A 60 1.41 18.39 -17.53
N ARG A 61 1.99 18.09 -18.70
CA ARG A 61 3.39 17.62 -18.84
C ARG A 61 4.44 18.74 -18.64
N ASN A 62 4.46 19.33 -17.45
CA ASN A 62 5.41 20.37 -17.04
C ASN A 62 6.19 19.96 -15.77
N SER A 63 7.23 20.73 -15.41
CA SER A 63 8.05 20.50 -14.22
C SER A 63 7.24 20.54 -12.92
N ALA A 64 6.27 21.45 -12.80
CA ALA A 64 5.41 21.60 -11.62
C ALA A 64 4.64 20.31 -11.27
N SER A 65 4.24 19.53 -12.28
CA SER A 65 3.49 18.28 -12.08
C SER A 65 4.37 17.03 -12.01
N ARG A 66 5.70 17.16 -12.10
CA ARG A 66 6.63 16.01 -12.16
C ARG A 66 6.57 15.18 -10.88
N SER A 67 6.68 15.81 -9.71
CA SER A 67 6.67 15.11 -8.42
C SER A 67 5.34 14.38 -8.19
N ARG A 68 4.21 15.00 -8.58
CA ARG A 68 2.89 14.38 -8.46
C ARG A 68 2.76 13.14 -9.36
N ARG A 69 3.24 13.22 -10.61
CA ARG A 69 3.29 12.04 -11.50
C ARG A 69 4.13 10.92 -10.91
N GLN A 70 5.33 11.23 -10.43
CA GLN A 70 6.22 10.25 -9.80
C GLN A 70 5.55 9.57 -8.61
N PHE A 71 4.89 10.35 -7.75
CA PHE A 71 4.13 9.83 -6.62
C PHE A 71 3.02 8.87 -7.05
N LEU A 72 2.16 9.28 -8.00
CA LEU A 72 1.05 8.44 -8.47
C LEU A 72 1.55 7.16 -9.15
N THR A 73 2.63 7.24 -9.93
CA THR A 73 3.26 6.07 -10.55
C THR A 73 3.82 5.12 -9.50
N ALA A 74 4.55 5.62 -8.51
CA ALA A 74 5.10 4.81 -7.42
C ALA A 74 3.99 4.13 -6.61
N ARG A 75 2.94 4.88 -6.24
CA ARG A 75 1.77 4.34 -5.53
C ARG A 75 1.05 3.24 -6.33
N ASN A 76 0.90 3.42 -7.64
CA ASN A 76 0.31 2.38 -8.50
C ASN A 76 1.17 1.11 -8.55
N GLY A 77 2.50 1.25 -8.59
CA GLY A 77 3.43 0.12 -8.49
C GLY A 77 3.18 -0.68 -7.21
N ARG A 78 3.22 -0.01 -6.06
CA ARG A 78 3.03 -0.67 -4.76
C ARG A 78 1.65 -1.33 -4.59
N LEU A 79 0.58 -0.68 -5.04
CA LEU A 79 -0.76 -1.28 -5.02
C LEU A 79 -0.83 -2.52 -5.90
N THR A 80 -0.17 -2.49 -7.07
CA THR A 80 -0.12 -3.63 -7.98
C THR A 80 0.67 -4.78 -7.36
N ASP A 81 1.85 -4.50 -6.82
CA ASP A 81 2.70 -5.48 -6.15
C ASP A 81 1.96 -6.13 -4.96
N ALA A 82 1.29 -5.33 -4.13
CA ALA A 82 0.49 -5.81 -3.00
C ALA A 82 -0.65 -6.74 -3.45
N MET A 83 -1.35 -6.42 -4.54
CA MET A 83 -2.38 -7.30 -5.09
C MET A 83 -1.82 -8.59 -5.68
N LEU A 84 -0.64 -8.55 -6.33
CA LEU A 84 0.01 -9.73 -6.89
C LEU A 84 0.58 -10.67 -5.81
N ALA A 85 1.05 -10.09 -4.71
CA ALA A 85 1.52 -10.82 -3.53
C ALA A 85 0.37 -11.45 -2.73
N TRP A 86 -0.84 -10.89 -2.83
CA TRP A 86 -1.98 -11.38 -2.09
C TRP A 86 -2.46 -12.75 -2.58
N ARG A 87 -2.72 -13.64 -1.62
CA ARG A 87 -3.17 -15.02 -1.83
C ARG A 87 -4.45 -15.25 -1.03
N PRO A 88 -5.64 -15.03 -1.61
CA PRO A 88 -6.91 -15.14 -0.88
C PRO A 88 -7.24 -16.56 -0.40
N ASP A 89 -6.58 -17.58 -0.95
CA ASP A 89 -6.86 -18.99 -0.68
C ASP A 89 -5.85 -19.66 0.27
N VAL A 90 -4.82 -18.93 0.70
CA VAL A 90 -3.89 -19.42 1.72
C VAL A 90 -4.53 -19.12 3.08
N ALA A 91 -5.20 -20.12 3.65
CA ALA A 91 -5.71 -20.02 5.01
C ALA A 91 -4.55 -19.68 5.97
N PRO A 92 -4.71 -18.70 6.88
CA PRO A 92 -3.71 -18.41 7.89
C PRO A 92 -3.46 -19.69 8.72
N GLY A 93 -2.24 -20.23 8.66
CA GLY A 93 -1.84 -21.45 9.37
C GLY A 93 -1.46 -22.65 8.48
N SER A 94 -1.60 -22.57 7.16
CA SER A 94 -1.24 -23.68 6.26
C SER A 94 0.27 -23.90 6.08
N GLU A 95 1.11 -22.91 6.37
CA GLU A 95 2.58 -23.07 6.32
C GLU A 95 3.15 -23.81 7.54
N GLN A 96 2.50 -23.75 8.72
CA GLN A 96 2.95 -24.46 9.92
C GLN A 96 2.60 -25.96 9.91
N ALA A 97 1.57 -26.37 9.18
CA ALA A 97 1.19 -27.78 9.06
C ALA A 97 2.15 -28.59 8.16
N ALA A 98 2.80 -27.96 7.19
CA ALA A 98 3.69 -28.64 6.25
C ALA A 98 5.05 -29.02 6.89
N SER A 99 5.57 -28.23 7.83
CA SER A 99 6.84 -28.54 8.50
C SER A 99 6.74 -29.62 9.57
N ALA A 100 5.55 -29.90 10.10
CA ALA A 100 5.35 -30.95 11.10
C ALA A 100 5.38 -32.37 10.50
N GLN A 101 5.03 -32.53 9.21
CA GLN A 101 4.91 -33.86 8.59
C GLN A 101 6.26 -34.48 8.16
N PHE A 102 7.35 -33.71 8.15
CA PHE A 102 8.69 -34.21 7.80
C PHE A 102 9.59 -34.50 9.01
N ALA A 103 9.11 -34.28 10.23
CA ALA A 103 9.85 -34.58 11.46
C ALA A 103 9.59 -35.99 12.03
N GLU A 104 8.66 -36.75 11.44
CA GLU A 104 8.35 -38.14 11.83
C GLU A 104 8.64 -39.11 10.67
N LYS A 105 9.91 -39.30 10.30
CA LYS A 105 10.38 -40.52 9.63
C LYS A 105 11.82 -40.83 9.95
#